data_AF-A0A1I8G3S0-F1
#
_entry.id   AF-A0A1I8G3S0-F1
#
_cell.length_a   1.000
_cell.length_b   1.000
_cell.length_c   1.000
_cell.angle_alpha   90.00
_cell.angle_beta   90.00
_cell.angle_gamma   90.00
#
_symmetry.space_group_name_H-M   'P 1'
#
loop_
_entity.id
_entity.type
_entity.pdbx_description
1 polymer ?
#
loop_
_entity_poly.entity_id
_entity_poly.type
_entity_poly.pdbx_seq_one_letter_code
_entity_poly.pdbx_strand_id
1 'polypeptide(L)'
;SSSCSSGTFDSSLCTDRAFELGVGKSCLCNRFVRPAQDEFRLKHISTVHEADFAGQVLRNSHWLYWGCVERRPGHLCHVVEQTEFVNDKDLRPFPTHSPYFMRCTATKLHASQKLAWVCSDQLGFENDYPKQRAPDGSLLIEGFLVCVDLSRTLDSQIQFLQEVAPLLQKTKRPALLVATKVDCLLDVTRQQQQQKFGDCVTAALTAGYVQRLELLRKECRRFRCFISGAG
;
A
#
# COMPACT_ATOMS: atom_id res chain seq x y z
N SER A 1 44.29 18.14 -7.63
CA SER A 1 43.41 19.02 -6.85
C SER A 1 42.04 19.05 -7.52
N SER A 2 41.10 18.25 -7.04
CA SER A 2 39.68 18.34 -7.42
C SER A 2 38.87 17.60 -6.35
N SER A 3 38.34 18.37 -5.42
CA SER A 3 37.49 17.93 -4.32
C SER A 3 36.12 17.50 -4.84
N CYS A 4 35.76 16.23 -4.61
CA CYS A 4 34.39 15.74 -4.76
C CYS A 4 33.52 16.35 -3.65
N SER A 5 32.53 17.15 -4.04
CA SER A 5 31.48 17.64 -3.16
C SER A 5 30.53 16.48 -2.80
N SER A 6 30.54 16.11 -1.53
CA SER A 6 29.53 15.27 -0.90
C SER A 6 28.18 15.97 -0.95
N GLY A 7 27.26 15.47 -1.79
CA GLY A 7 25.87 15.92 -1.80
C GLY A 7 25.20 15.57 -0.49
N THR A 8 25.02 16.56 0.38
CA THR A 8 24.17 16.48 1.57
C THR A 8 22.74 16.18 1.14
N PHE A 9 22.22 15.03 1.60
CA PHE A 9 20.82 14.68 1.48
C PHE A 9 20.00 15.73 2.25
N ASP A 10 19.17 16.48 1.53
CA ASP A 10 18.41 17.59 2.10
C ASP A 10 17.23 17.05 2.94
N SER A 11 17.40 17.10 4.26
CA SER A 11 16.39 16.69 5.25
C SER A 11 15.14 17.59 5.25
N SER A 12 15.15 18.73 4.54
CA SER A 12 14.02 19.66 4.49
C SER A 12 12.85 19.17 3.61
N LEU A 13 13.08 18.20 2.73
CA LEU A 13 12.02 17.53 1.96
C LEU A 13 11.10 16.66 2.84
N CYS A 14 11.50 16.35 4.07
CA CYS A 14 10.75 15.50 5.01
C CYS A 14 9.78 16.29 5.91
N THR A 15 9.78 17.63 5.85
CA THR A 15 9.01 18.51 6.76
C THR A 15 7.67 19.02 6.23
N ASP A 16 7.30 18.70 4.99
CA ASP A 16 5.96 19.01 4.49
C ASP A 16 4.94 18.08 5.15
N ARG A 17 4.14 18.59 6.09
CA ARG A 17 3.11 17.87 6.86
C ARG A 17 2.07 17.09 6.02
N ALA A 18 2.08 17.26 4.69
CA ALA A 18 1.29 16.48 3.74
C ALA A 18 1.91 15.09 3.41
N PHE A 19 3.16 14.83 3.79
CA PHE A 19 3.84 13.53 3.63
C PHE A 19 3.39 12.47 4.66
N GLU A 20 2.67 12.84 5.72
CA GLU A 20 2.72 12.10 6.99
C GLU A 20 1.53 11.19 7.33
N LEU A 21 0.42 11.19 6.59
CA LEU A 21 -0.80 10.55 7.11
C LEU A 21 -0.96 9.05 6.78
N GLY A 22 -0.51 8.59 5.61
CA GLY A 22 -0.73 7.22 5.16
C GLY A 22 0.40 6.24 5.53
N VAL A 23 0.07 4.95 5.69
CA VAL A 23 1.05 3.87 6.00
C VAL A 23 1.93 3.44 4.82
N GLY A 24 1.94 4.18 3.69
CA GLY A 24 2.81 3.90 2.54
C GLY A 24 2.31 2.87 1.52
N LYS A 25 1.02 2.50 1.55
CA LYS A 25 0.43 1.51 0.62
C LYS A 25 0.58 1.92 -0.85
N SER A 26 0.20 3.15 -1.20
CA SER A 26 0.26 3.64 -2.57
C SER A 26 1.68 3.65 -3.14
N CYS A 27 2.67 4.11 -2.36
CA CYS A 27 4.07 4.08 -2.78
C CYS A 27 4.57 2.64 -3.01
N LEU A 28 4.19 1.70 -2.12
CA LEU A 28 4.52 0.29 -2.27
C LEU A 28 3.91 -0.30 -3.55
N CYS A 29 2.63 -0.04 -3.80
CA CYS A 29 1.93 -0.50 -5.01
C CYS A 29 2.53 0.13 -6.28
N ASN A 30 2.81 1.44 -6.28
CA ASN A 30 3.44 2.14 -7.39
C ASN A 30 4.79 1.51 -7.72
N ARG A 31 5.68 1.35 -6.74
CA ARG A 31 7.01 0.77 -6.94
C ARG A 31 6.93 -0.67 -7.43
N PHE A 32 5.95 -1.44 -6.96
CA PHE A 32 5.79 -2.83 -7.38
C PHE A 32 5.32 -2.95 -8.83
N VAL A 33 4.33 -2.14 -9.25
CA VAL A 33 3.77 -2.19 -10.61
C VAL A 33 4.66 -1.48 -11.63
N ARG A 34 5.27 -0.35 -11.23
CA ARG A 34 6.13 0.48 -12.08
C ARG A 34 7.46 0.73 -11.35
N PRO A 35 8.43 -0.18 -11.50
CA PRO A 35 9.67 -0.13 -10.74
C PRO A 35 10.64 0.95 -11.22
N ALA A 36 10.46 1.47 -12.44
CA ALA A 36 11.31 2.51 -13.01
C ALA A 36 11.26 3.80 -12.16
N GLN A 37 12.40 4.50 -12.07
CA GLN A 37 12.54 5.63 -11.16
C GLN A 37 11.71 6.84 -11.62
N ASP A 38 11.63 7.07 -12.91
CA ASP A 38 10.86 8.09 -13.60
C ASP A 38 9.34 7.88 -13.49
N GLU A 39 8.89 6.66 -13.24
CA GLU A 39 7.47 6.33 -13.05
C GLU A 39 7.02 6.33 -11.58
N PHE A 40 7.96 6.47 -10.64
CA PHE A 40 7.66 6.47 -9.22
C PHE A 40 7.21 7.85 -8.75
N ARG A 41 6.07 7.91 -8.06
CA ARG A 41 5.53 9.11 -7.44
C ARG A 41 5.49 8.92 -5.92
N LEU A 42 5.96 9.92 -5.19
CA LEU A 42 5.96 9.88 -3.73
C LEU A 42 4.62 10.34 -3.15
N LYS A 43 3.91 11.23 -3.85
CA LYS A 43 2.64 11.81 -3.40
C LYS A 43 1.47 11.16 -4.13
N HIS A 44 0.61 10.51 -3.36
CA HIS A 44 -0.68 10.01 -3.80
C HIS A 44 -1.77 10.59 -2.90
N ILE A 45 -2.78 11.22 -3.49
CA ILE A 45 -3.86 11.87 -2.74
C ILE A 45 -5.01 10.89 -2.50
N SER A 46 -5.66 11.05 -1.34
CA SER A 46 -6.94 10.37 -1.04
C SER A 46 -8.08 11.36 -0.87
N THR A 47 -7.82 12.66 -1.00
CA THR A 47 -8.84 13.71 -1.03
C THR A 47 -9.10 14.06 -2.48
N VAL A 48 -10.34 13.90 -2.95
CA VAL A 48 -10.71 14.02 -4.37
C VAL A 48 -12.06 14.69 -4.53
N HIS A 49 -12.32 15.26 -5.71
CA HIS A 49 -13.61 15.82 -6.05
C HIS A 49 -14.65 14.72 -6.32
N GLU A 50 -15.94 15.03 -6.15
CA GLU A 50 -17.03 14.07 -6.34
C GLU A 50 -17.08 13.51 -7.78
N ALA A 51 -16.83 14.36 -8.78
CA ALA A 51 -16.76 13.95 -10.18
C ALA A 51 -15.64 12.93 -10.44
N ASP A 52 -14.49 13.12 -9.79
CA ASP A 52 -13.34 12.22 -9.93
C ASP A 52 -13.62 10.86 -9.26
N PHE A 53 -14.29 10.88 -8.10
CA PHE A 53 -14.69 9.67 -7.40
C PHE A 53 -15.64 8.81 -8.24
N ALA A 54 -16.56 9.44 -8.99
CA ALA A 54 -17.44 8.77 -9.94
C ALA A 54 -16.75 8.36 -11.26
N GLY A 55 -15.58 8.91 -11.57
CA GLY A 55 -14.80 8.67 -12.78
C GLY A 55 -14.35 7.21 -12.96
N GLN A 56 -13.81 6.87 -14.13
CA GLN A 56 -13.51 5.46 -14.49
C GLN A 56 -12.38 4.83 -13.65
N VAL A 57 -11.50 5.63 -13.08
CA VAL A 57 -10.39 5.16 -12.25
C VAL A 57 -10.87 4.81 -10.84
N LEU A 58 -11.55 5.73 -10.16
CA LEU A 58 -12.03 5.53 -8.79
C LEU A 58 -13.35 4.75 -8.75
N ARG A 59 -14.24 4.99 -9.72
CA ARG A 59 -15.46 4.24 -10.02
C ARG A 59 -16.32 3.97 -8.79
N ASN A 60 -16.59 5.01 -8.02
CA ASN A 60 -17.39 4.97 -6.79
C ASN A 60 -16.90 3.91 -5.79
N SER A 61 -15.58 3.74 -5.67
CA SER A 61 -15.01 2.69 -4.84
C SER A 61 -13.82 3.18 -4.02
N HIS A 62 -13.76 2.69 -2.78
CA HIS A 62 -12.66 2.97 -1.83
C HIS A 62 -11.46 2.05 -2.06
N TRP A 63 -11.15 1.74 -3.31
CA TRP A 63 -9.99 0.95 -3.68
C TRP A 63 -9.45 1.35 -5.05
N LEU A 64 -8.15 1.18 -5.24
CA LEU A 64 -7.44 1.46 -6.48
C LEU A 64 -7.02 0.16 -7.15
N TYR A 65 -7.22 0.08 -8.46
CA TYR A 65 -6.53 -0.92 -9.28
C TYR A 65 -5.22 -0.31 -9.73
N TRP A 66 -4.08 -0.89 -9.37
CA TRP A 66 -2.78 -0.34 -9.75
C TRP A 66 -2.30 -0.86 -11.11
N GLY A 67 -2.89 -1.95 -11.59
CA GLY A 67 -2.48 -2.66 -12.80
C GLY A 67 -2.11 -4.11 -12.50
N CYS A 68 -1.50 -4.76 -13.48
CA CYS A 68 -0.92 -6.09 -13.33
C CYS A 68 0.55 -6.12 -13.74
N VAL A 69 1.29 -7.03 -13.13
CA VAL A 69 2.68 -7.33 -13.49
C VAL A 69 2.83 -8.81 -13.76
N GLU A 70 3.55 -9.15 -14.81
CA GLU A 70 3.94 -10.53 -15.09
C GLU A 70 5.26 -10.82 -14.38
N ARG A 71 5.22 -11.67 -13.35
CA ARG A 71 6.44 -12.07 -12.60
C ARG A 71 7.04 -13.37 -13.13
N ARG A 72 6.22 -14.19 -13.78
CA ARG A 72 6.61 -15.42 -14.48
C ARG A 72 5.77 -15.50 -15.75
N PRO A 73 6.31 -16.09 -16.84
CA PRO A 73 5.54 -16.28 -18.06
C PRO A 73 4.17 -16.91 -17.78
N GLY A 74 3.10 -16.25 -18.21
CA GLY A 74 1.71 -16.67 -18.04
C GLY A 74 1.11 -16.41 -16.66
N HIS A 75 1.83 -15.74 -15.74
CA HIS A 75 1.32 -15.44 -14.40
C HIS A 75 1.26 -13.94 -14.13
N LEU A 76 0.06 -13.38 -14.36
CA LEU A 76 -0.26 -11.99 -14.07
C LEU A 76 -0.65 -11.80 -12.61
N CYS A 77 0.10 -10.96 -11.91
CA CYS A 77 -0.23 -10.51 -10.57
C CYS A 77 -0.97 -9.17 -10.67
N HIS A 78 -2.27 -9.18 -10.39
CA HIS A 78 -3.09 -7.97 -10.31
C HIS A 78 -2.92 -7.31 -8.94
N VAL A 79 -2.68 -6.01 -8.92
CA VAL A 79 -2.40 -5.26 -7.69
C VAL A 79 -3.56 -4.34 -7.38
N VAL A 80 -4.08 -4.46 -6.17
CA VAL A 80 -5.17 -3.63 -5.65
C VAL A 80 -4.74 -3.02 -4.33
N GLU A 81 -5.09 -1.75 -4.13
CA GLU A 81 -4.97 -1.07 -2.85
C GLU A 81 -6.36 -0.78 -2.31
N GLN A 82 -6.68 -1.29 -1.12
CA GLN A 82 -7.82 -0.84 -0.33
C GLN A 82 -7.44 0.45 0.40
N THR A 83 -8.30 1.47 0.34
CA THR A 83 -8.01 2.80 0.91
C THR A 83 -9.31 3.47 1.39
N GLU A 84 -9.26 4.77 1.70
CA GLU A 84 -10.44 5.57 1.98
C GLU A 84 -10.31 6.92 1.28
N PHE A 85 -11.23 7.19 0.33
CA PHE A 85 -11.32 8.49 -0.32
C PHE A 85 -12.23 9.43 0.46
N VAL A 86 -11.82 10.68 0.51
CA VAL A 86 -12.48 11.78 1.21
C VAL A 86 -12.86 12.84 0.19
N ASN A 87 -14.06 13.40 0.33
CA ASN A 87 -14.53 14.49 -0.52
C ASN A 87 -13.78 15.78 -0.16
N ASP A 88 -13.25 16.46 -1.17
CA ASP A 88 -12.48 17.69 -1.01
C ASP A 88 -13.30 18.88 -0.47
N LYS A 89 -14.61 18.89 -0.72
CA LYS A 89 -15.51 19.98 -0.33
C LYS A 89 -15.82 19.99 1.16
N ASP A 90 -16.11 18.84 1.76
CA ASP A 90 -16.56 18.74 3.15
C ASP A 90 -15.60 17.93 4.06
N LEU A 91 -14.52 17.40 3.47
CA LEU A 91 -13.50 16.59 4.15
C LEU A 91 -14.08 15.35 4.84
N ARG A 92 -15.19 14.81 4.34
CA ARG A 92 -15.78 13.57 4.84
C ARG A 92 -15.51 12.41 3.89
N PRO A 93 -15.33 11.18 4.40
CA PRO A 93 -15.26 10.00 3.54
C PRO A 93 -16.50 9.91 2.64
N PHE A 94 -16.29 9.50 1.38
CA PHE A 94 -17.42 9.19 0.51
C PHE A 94 -18.29 8.07 1.12
N PRO A 95 -19.62 8.07 0.87
CA PRO A 95 -20.53 7.08 1.46
C PRO A 95 -20.17 5.64 1.12
N THR A 96 -20.28 4.74 2.10
CA THR A 96 -19.94 3.33 1.94
C THR A 96 -20.74 2.45 2.90
N HIS A 97 -21.08 1.23 2.48
CA HIS A 97 -21.98 0.34 3.22
C HIS A 97 -21.33 -0.39 4.40
N SER A 98 -20.00 -0.34 4.53
CA SER A 98 -19.27 -1.11 5.53
C SER A 98 -18.04 -0.35 5.99
N PRO A 99 -17.61 -0.50 7.25
CA PRO A 99 -16.40 0.15 7.76
C PRO A 99 -15.13 -0.38 7.08
N TYR A 100 -14.04 0.39 7.15
CA TYR A 100 -12.79 0.07 6.45
C TYR A 100 -12.23 -1.33 6.79
N PHE A 101 -12.23 -1.74 8.07
CA PHE A 101 -11.72 -3.05 8.49
C PHE A 101 -12.46 -4.23 7.82
N MET A 102 -13.76 -4.09 7.52
CA MET A 102 -14.51 -5.07 6.73
C MET A 102 -14.14 -5.01 5.25
N ARG A 103 -14.14 -3.80 4.67
CA ARG A 103 -13.83 -3.61 3.23
C ARG A 103 -12.43 -4.11 2.87
N CYS A 104 -11.45 -3.86 3.72
CA CYS A 104 -10.05 -4.22 3.48
C CYS A 104 -9.77 -5.74 3.51
N THR A 105 -10.73 -6.54 3.97
CA THR A 105 -10.64 -8.01 4.01
C THR A 105 -11.56 -8.69 2.99
N ALA A 106 -12.24 -7.92 2.14
CA ALA A 106 -13.08 -8.46 1.09
C ALA A 106 -12.28 -9.32 0.10
N THR A 107 -12.80 -10.50 -0.23
CA THR A 107 -12.15 -11.45 -1.14
C THR A 107 -12.63 -11.35 -2.59
N LYS A 108 -13.61 -10.49 -2.84
CA LYS A 108 -14.21 -10.26 -4.16
C LYS A 108 -14.49 -8.77 -4.33
N LEU A 109 -13.96 -8.18 -5.39
CA LEU A 109 -14.15 -6.77 -5.74
C LEU A 109 -14.82 -6.66 -7.10
N HIS A 110 -15.80 -5.77 -7.22
CA HIS A 110 -16.42 -5.50 -8.51
C HIS A 110 -15.56 -4.51 -9.30
N ALA A 111 -14.94 -4.98 -10.39
CA ALA A 111 -13.90 -4.27 -11.13
C ALA A 111 -14.31 -3.89 -12.57
N SER A 112 -15.53 -4.23 -12.99
CA SER A 112 -16.03 -4.01 -14.36
C SER A 112 -15.68 -2.60 -14.87
N GLN A 113 -15.01 -2.53 -16.01
CA GLN A 113 -14.51 -1.30 -16.67
C GLN A 113 -13.78 -0.28 -15.76
N LYS A 114 -13.20 -0.70 -14.63
CA LYS A 114 -12.32 0.16 -13.83
C LYS A 114 -10.96 0.31 -14.50
N LEU A 115 -10.45 1.54 -14.54
CA LEU A 115 -9.11 1.83 -15.08
C LEU A 115 -8.04 1.78 -14.00
N ALA A 116 -6.83 1.40 -14.41
CA ALA A 116 -5.66 1.42 -13.55
C ALA A 116 -5.31 2.86 -13.15
N TRP A 117 -5.03 3.04 -11.87
CA TRP A 117 -4.53 4.27 -11.29
C TRP A 117 -3.11 4.55 -11.74
N VAL A 118 -2.88 5.76 -12.25
CA VAL A 118 -1.55 6.28 -12.55
C VAL A 118 -1.14 7.28 -11.49
N CYS A 119 -1.97 8.29 -11.26
CA CYS A 119 -1.72 9.41 -10.38
C CYS A 119 -2.98 10.28 -10.20
N SER A 120 -2.89 11.28 -9.31
CA SER A 120 -3.94 12.30 -9.14
C SER A 120 -4.29 13.02 -10.43
N ASP A 121 -3.28 13.39 -11.21
CA ASP A 121 -3.44 14.23 -12.41
C ASP A 121 -4.15 13.48 -13.56
N GLN A 122 -4.39 12.18 -13.39
CA GLN A 122 -5.17 11.35 -14.32
C GLN A 122 -6.68 11.59 -14.17
N LEU A 123 -7.13 11.99 -12.98
CA LEU A 123 -8.55 12.16 -12.70
C LEU A 123 -9.12 13.32 -13.54
N GLY A 124 -10.18 13.05 -14.30
CA GLY A 124 -10.76 14.00 -15.26
C GLY A 124 -10.02 14.08 -16.61
N PHE A 125 -8.83 13.48 -16.72
CA PHE A 125 -8.01 13.44 -17.93
C PHE A 125 -7.66 12.00 -18.34
N GLU A 126 -8.50 11.02 -18.03
CA GLU A 126 -8.19 9.59 -18.20
C GLU A 126 -7.86 9.19 -19.64
N ASN A 127 -8.25 10.02 -20.62
CA ASN A 127 -7.95 9.78 -22.04
C ASN A 127 -6.48 10.02 -22.40
N ASP A 128 -5.77 10.84 -21.62
CA ASP A 128 -4.38 11.24 -21.87
C ASP A 128 -3.38 10.28 -21.21
N TYR A 129 -3.88 9.25 -20.51
CA TYR A 129 -3.08 8.28 -19.76
C TYR A 129 -3.24 6.85 -20.30
N PRO A 130 -2.27 5.95 -20.03
CA PRO A 130 -2.37 4.56 -20.41
C PRO A 130 -3.64 3.88 -19.86
N LYS A 131 -4.40 3.23 -20.76
CA LYS A 131 -5.71 2.61 -20.44
C LYS A 131 -5.57 1.12 -20.13
N GLN A 132 -4.94 0.79 -19.01
CA GLN A 132 -4.96 -0.59 -18.51
C GLN A 132 -6.25 -0.84 -17.72
N ARG A 133 -7.10 -1.73 -18.23
CA ARG A 133 -8.36 -2.09 -17.56
C ARG A 133 -8.13 -3.20 -16.53
N ALA A 134 -8.87 -3.14 -15.43
CA ALA A 134 -9.03 -4.29 -14.56
C ALA A 134 -9.77 -5.41 -15.31
N PRO A 135 -9.58 -6.69 -14.92
CA PRO A 135 -10.40 -7.78 -15.43
C PRO A 135 -11.89 -7.46 -15.28
N ASP A 136 -12.65 -7.72 -16.35
CA ASP A 136 -14.08 -7.45 -16.34
C ASP A 136 -14.82 -8.33 -15.31
N GLY A 137 -15.87 -7.75 -14.72
CA GLY A 137 -16.66 -8.42 -13.69
C GLY A 137 -16.01 -8.32 -12.31
N SER A 138 -15.64 -9.48 -11.74
CA SER A 138 -15.18 -9.58 -10.35
C SER A 138 -13.71 -9.97 -10.26
N LEU A 139 -12.94 -9.16 -9.54
CA LEU A 139 -11.55 -9.46 -9.18
C LEU A 139 -11.53 -10.24 -7.86
N LEU A 140 -11.01 -11.47 -7.89
CA LEU A 140 -10.88 -12.33 -6.73
C LEU A 140 -9.53 -12.07 -6.04
N ILE A 141 -9.56 -11.84 -4.73
CA ILE A 141 -8.34 -11.60 -3.94
C ILE A 141 -7.76 -12.93 -3.49
N GLU A 142 -6.53 -13.19 -3.92
CA GLU A 142 -5.81 -14.43 -3.62
C GLU A 142 -4.85 -14.30 -2.44
N GLY A 143 -4.57 -13.08 -1.98
CA GLY A 143 -3.72 -12.82 -0.82
C GLY A 143 -3.73 -11.35 -0.42
N PHE A 144 -3.21 -11.07 0.78
CA PHE A 144 -3.22 -9.75 1.39
C PHE A 144 -1.81 -9.31 1.78
N LEU A 145 -1.49 -8.03 1.55
CA LEU A 145 -0.35 -7.35 2.15
C LEU A 145 -0.87 -6.36 3.18
N VAL A 146 -0.51 -6.56 4.44
CA VAL A 146 -0.95 -5.74 5.56
C VAL A 146 0.20 -4.80 5.92
N CYS A 147 0.09 -3.54 5.54
CA CYS A 147 1.17 -2.56 5.71
C CYS A 147 1.18 -1.97 7.13
N VAL A 148 2.37 -1.87 7.72
CA VAL A 148 2.62 -1.22 9.01
C VAL A 148 3.74 -0.21 8.83
N ASP A 149 3.44 1.04 9.13
CA ASP A 149 4.37 2.16 9.07
C ASP A 149 5.26 2.15 10.32
N LEU A 150 6.53 1.75 10.15
CA LEU A 150 7.47 1.72 11.26
C LEU A 150 7.97 3.12 11.64
N SER A 151 7.81 4.14 10.79
CA SER A 151 8.22 5.51 11.13
C SER A 151 7.30 6.17 12.15
N ARG A 152 6.20 5.50 12.55
CA ARG A 152 5.18 6.00 13.48
C ARG A 152 5.06 5.10 14.70
N THR A 153 4.32 5.57 15.71
CA THR A 153 3.95 4.73 16.86
C THR A 153 3.09 3.55 16.40
N LEU A 154 3.30 2.39 17.02
CA LEU A 154 2.65 1.15 16.61
C LEU A 154 1.28 0.94 17.27
N ASP A 155 0.96 1.60 18.39
CA ASP A 155 -0.21 1.28 19.22
C ASP A 155 -1.54 1.27 18.44
N SER A 156 -1.82 2.34 17.67
CA SER A 156 -3.04 2.42 16.85
C SER A 156 -3.03 1.44 15.68
N GLN A 157 -1.85 1.15 15.13
CA GLN A 157 -1.68 0.18 14.04
C GLN A 157 -1.91 -1.25 14.56
N ILE A 158 -1.43 -1.56 15.77
CA ILE A 158 -1.65 -2.84 16.45
C ILE A 158 -3.13 -3.04 16.73
N GLN A 159 -3.82 -2.01 17.25
CA GLN A 159 -5.25 -2.09 17.49
C GLN A 159 -6.02 -2.41 16.20
N PHE A 160 -5.68 -1.74 15.09
CA PHE A 160 -6.26 -2.04 13.79
C PHE A 160 -5.94 -3.47 13.31
N LEU A 161 -4.71 -3.95 13.52
CA LEU A 161 -4.32 -5.33 13.19
C LEU A 161 -5.14 -6.36 13.98
N GLN A 162 -5.42 -6.10 15.25
CA GLN A 162 -6.25 -6.97 16.09
C GLN A 162 -7.70 -7.05 15.58
N GLU A 163 -8.24 -5.96 15.03
CA GLU A 163 -9.57 -5.96 14.40
C GLU A 163 -9.60 -6.74 13.08
N VAL A 164 -8.56 -6.61 12.25
CA VAL A 164 -8.50 -7.16 10.90
C VAL A 164 -8.05 -8.62 10.87
N ALA A 165 -7.16 -9.05 11.77
CA ALA A 165 -6.62 -10.41 11.83
C ALA A 165 -7.70 -11.52 11.84
N PRO A 166 -8.75 -11.49 12.69
CA PRO A 166 -9.78 -12.53 12.67
C PRO A 166 -10.59 -12.54 11.37
N LEU A 167 -10.76 -11.39 10.71
CA LEU A 167 -11.44 -11.31 9.42
C LEU A 167 -10.58 -11.89 8.29
N LEU A 168 -9.28 -11.56 8.25
CA LEU A 168 -8.33 -12.15 7.31
C LEU A 168 -8.26 -13.67 7.46
N GLN A 169 -8.27 -14.20 8.68
CA GLN A 169 -8.28 -15.64 8.91
C GLN A 169 -9.51 -16.32 8.29
N LYS A 170 -10.69 -15.72 8.41
CA LYS A 170 -11.93 -16.24 7.80
C LYS A 170 -11.86 -16.31 6.28
N THR A 171 -11.05 -15.47 5.63
CA THR A 171 -10.87 -15.51 4.18
C THR A 171 -10.18 -16.78 3.67
N LYS A 172 -9.43 -17.47 4.53
CA LYS A 172 -8.53 -18.59 4.17
C LYS A 172 -7.51 -18.22 3.08
N ARG A 173 -7.20 -16.94 2.91
CA ARG A 173 -6.16 -16.45 1.99
C ARG A 173 -4.87 -16.12 2.76
N PRO A 174 -3.69 -16.28 2.13
CA PRO A 174 -2.44 -15.83 2.72
C PRO A 174 -2.46 -14.32 2.99
N ALA A 175 -1.96 -13.92 4.16
CA ALA A 175 -1.74 -12.52 4.53
C ALA A 175 -0.31 -12.33 5.04
N LEU A 176 0.38 -11.32 4.52
CA LEU A 176 1.76 -10.98 4.87
C LEU A 176 1.80 -9.59 5.50
N LEU A 177 2.45 -9.47 6.67
CA LEU A 177 2.71 -8.17 7.29
C LEU A 177 3.93 -7.52 6.63
N VAL A 178 3.78 -6.28 6.20
CA VAL A 178 4.79 -5.53 5.46
C VAL A 178 5.17 -4.28 6.25
N ALA A 179 6.42 -4.22 6.70
CA ALA A 179 6.98 -3.00 7.28
C ALA A 179 7.25 -1.98 6.16
N THR A 180 6.70 -0.78 6.28
CA THR A 180 6.88 0.34 5.36
C THR A 180 7.66 1.48 6.04
N LYS A 181 8.21 2.39 5.21
CA LYS A 181 8.98 3.58 5.64
C LYS A 181 10.15 3.29 6.58
N VAL A 182 10.80 2.16 6.37
CA VAL A 182 11.93 1.68 7.20
C VAL A 182 13.17 2.57 7.02
N ASP A 183 13.25 3.28 5.91
CA ASP A 183 14.24 4.31 5.59
C ASP A 183 14.07 5.59 6.44
N CYS A 184 12.88 5.86 6.97
CA CYS A 184 12.63 7.00 7.85
C CYS A 184 13.06 6.76 9.30
N LEU A 185 13.51 5.54 9.65
CA LEU A 185 13.97 5.19 10.98
C LEU A 185 15.42 5.63 11.18
N LEU A 186 15.70 6.37 12.25
CA LEU A 186 17.07 6.57 12.74
C LEU A 186 17.62 5.22 13.26
N ASP A 187 18.93 4.98 13.13
CA ASP A 187 19.52 3.68 13.46
C ASP A 187 19.27 3.23 14.91
N VAL A 188 19.23 4.17 15.86
CA VAL A 188 18.97 3.89 17.29
C VAL A 188 17.50 3.51 17.54
N THR A 189 16.56 4.09 16.81
CA THR A 189 15.11 3.78 16.94
C THR A 189 14.71 2.57 16.11
N ARG A 190 15.49 2.22 15.08
CA ARG A 190 15.26 1.08 14.19
C ARG A 190 15.25 -0.25 14.94
N GLN A 191 16.23 -0.52 15.82
CA GLN A 191 16.29 -1.79 16.56
C GLN A 191 15.11 -1.95 17.53
N GLN A 192 14.74 -0.87 18.24
CA GLN A 192 13.61 -0.89 19.18
C GLN A 192 12.27 -1.07 18.46
N GLN A 193 12.05 -0.37 17.34
CA GLN A 193 10.83 -0.52 16.54
C GLN A 193 10.74 -1.89 15.88
N GLN A 194 11.86 -2.44 15.40
CA GLN A 194 11.91 -3.79 14.85
C GLN A 194 11.64 -4.86 15.91
N GLN A 195 12.16 -4.68 17.13
CA GLN A 195 11.85 -5.58 18.25
C GLN A 195 10.36 -5.52 18.59
N LYS A 196 9.80 -4.31 18.79
CA LYS A 196 8.35 -4.14 19.03
C LYS A 196 7.50 -4.72 17.91
N PHE A 197 7.88 -4.51 16.65
CA PHE A 197 7.20 -5.12 15.51
C PHE A 197 7.28 -6.65 15.55
N GLY A 198 8.44 -7.22 15.88
CA GLY A 198 8.62 -8.65 16.09
C GLY A 198 7.76 -9.21 17.22
N ASP A 199 7.64 -8.49 18.33
CA ASP A 199 6.77 -8.85 19.46
C ASP A 199 5.28 -8.77 19.07
N CYS A 200 4.89 -7.77 18.28
CA CYS A 200 3.52 -7.62 17.75
C CYS A 200 3.16 -8.75 16.78
N VAL A 201 4.08 -9.09 15.88
CA VAL A 201 3.97 -10.25 15.00
C VAL A 201 3.82 -11.51 15.85
N THR A 202 4.66 -11.69 16.87
CA THR A 202 4.61 -12.87 17.75
C THR A 202 3.31 -12.94 18.54
N ALA A 203 2.81 -11.84 19.10
CA ALA A 203 1.54 -11.78 19.84
C ALA A 203 0.31 -12.01 18.93
N ALA A 204 0.33 -11.46 17.71
CA ALA A 204 -0.67 -11.77 16.70
C ALA A 204 -0.58 -13.23 16.21
N LEU A 205 0.58 -13.88 16.36
CA LEU A 205 0.85 -15.26 15.94
C LEU A 205 0.60 -16.32 17.02
N THR A 206 0.86 -16.04 18.30
CA THR A 206 0.82 -17.02 19.40
C THR A 206 -0.58 -17.49 19.77
N ALA A 207 -1.63 -16.85 19.25
CA ALA A 207 -2.99 -17.32 19.48
C ALA A 207 -3.48 -18.33 18.41
N GLY A 208 -2.59 -18.83 17.53
CA GLY A 208 -2.91 -19.84 16.50
C GLY A 208 -3.34 -19.25 15.14
N TYR A 209 -3.01 -17.97 14.89
CA TYR A 209 -3.71 -17.15 13.89
C TYR A 209 -3.06 -16.99 12.52
N VAL A 210 -1.76 -17.25 12.31
CA VAL A 210 -1.18 -17.19 10.95
C VAL A 210 -0.02 -18.17 10.79
N GLN A 211 -0.25 -19.32 10.13
CA GLN A 211 0.83 -20.26 9.74
C GLN A 211 1.80 -19.69 8.68
N ARG A 212 1.74 -18.40 8.35
CA ARG A 212 2.45 -17.82 7.20
C ARG A 212 2.74 -16.32 7.26
N LEU A 213 2.87 -15.71 8.44
CA LEU A 213 3.56 -14.40 8.55
C LEU A 213 5.07 -14.63 8.45
N GLU A 214 5.55 -15.04 7.27
CA GLU A 214 6.96 -14.92 6.98
C GLU A 214 7.25 -13.44 6.71
N LEU A 215 8.12 -12.85 7.54
CA LEU A 215 8.81 -11.61 7.16
C LEU A 215 9.37 -11.81 5.75
N LEU A 216 9.23 -10.79 4.90
CA LEU A 216 9.77 -10.63 3.54
C LEU A 216 11.32 -10.77 3.47
N ARG A 217 11.90 -11.83 4.03
CA ARG A 217 13.33 -12.14 3.98
C ARG A 217 13.63 -13.37 3.13
N LYS A 218 12.80 -14.42 3.17
CA LYS A 218 13.05 -15.65 2.39
C LYS A 218 12.53 -15.57 0.95
N GLU A 219 11.31 -15.11 0.73
CA GLU A 219 10.74 -14.93 -0.62
C GLU A 219 11.27 -13.67 -1.34
N CYS A 220 11.83 -12.68 -0.61
CA CYS A 220 12.47 -11.50 -1.21
C CYS A 220 13.75 -11.76 -2.00
N ARG A 221 14.34 -12.97 -1.93
CA ARG A 221 15.39 -13.32 -2.92
C ARG A 221 14.84 -13.38 -4.35
N ARG A 222 13.52 -13.49 -4.53
CA ARG A 222 12.82 -13.52 -5.82
C ARG A 222 12.04 -12.25 -6.15
N PHE A 223 11.74 -11.40 -5.17
CA PHE A 223 11.14 -10.09 -5.39
C PHE A 223 12.22 -9.01 -5.19
N ARG A 224 12.72 -8.43 -6.29
CA ARG A 224 13.58 -7.23 -6.23
C ARG A 224 12.74 -6.01 -5.82
N CYS A 225 12.20 -6.02 -4.60
CA CYS A 225 11.74 -4.84 -3.91
C CYS A 225 12.75 -4.61 -2.79
N PHE A 226 13.50 -3.52 -2.91
CA PHE A 226 14.67 -3.16 -2.11
C PHE A 226 14.55 -3.50 -0.62
N ILE A 227 15.38 -4.44 -0.17
CA ILE A 227 15.99 -4.38 1.17
C ILE A 227 17.47 -4.09 0.88
N SER A 228 17.83 -2.81 0.83
CA SER A 228 19.23 -2.44 0.98
C SER A 228 19.58 -2.66 2.44
N GLY A 229 20.26 -3.79 2.70
CA GLY A 229 20.97 -4.03 3.94
C GLY A 229 22.46 -4.02 3.62
N ALA A 230 23.16 -3.07 4.24
CA ALA A 230 24.60 -3.01 4.50
C ALA A 230 25.52 -3.94 3.69
N GLY A 231 26.29 -3.33 2.78
CA GLY A 231 27.71 -3.64 2.61
C GLY A 231 28.51 -2.49 3.20
#